data_AF-A0A379FHE4-F1
#
_entry.id   AF-A0A379FHE4-F1
#
_cell.length_a   1.000
_cell.length_b   1.000
_cell.length_c   1.000
_cell.angle_alpha   90.00
_cell.angle_beta   90.00
_cell.angle_gamma   90.00
#
_symmetry.space_group_name_H-M   'P 1'
#
loop_
_entity.id
_entity.type
_entity.pdbx_description
1 polymer ?
#
loop_
_entity_poly.entity_id
_entity_poly.type
_entity_poly.pdbx_seq_one_letter_code
_entity_poly.pdbx_strand_id
1 'polypeptide(L)'
;MQNGAMKDWLDSTFLAGENQSYIEEIYEDYLTDPNSVDESWREIFQQLPVSQGAEQSHSQTRDYFRRLAKESTRYHTSVSDPAMDSKQVKVLQLINAFRFRGHQNANLDPLGLWKRESVQI
;
A
#
# COMPACT_ATOMS: atom_id res chain seq x y z
N MET A 1 -10.73 -6.51 4.17
CA MET A 1 -10.95 -5.67 5.36
C MET A 1 -9.57 -5.40 5.94
N GLN A 2 -8.93 -4.31 5.53
CA GLN A 2 -7.69 -3.87 6.18
C GLN A 2 -8.13 -3.20 7.49
N ASN A 3 -8.09 -3.96 8.57
CA ASN A 3 -8.27 -3.43 9.91
C ASN A 3 -6.88 -2.97 10.37
N GLY A 4 -6.64 -1.66 10.29
CA GLY A 4 -5.42 -1.06 10.83
C GLY A 4 -5.50 -1.00 12.36
N ALA A 5 -4.35 -1.08 13.05
CA ALA A 5 -4.29 -1.02 14.51
C ALA A 5 -4.93 0.26 15.06
N MET A 6 -4.78 1.37 14.31
CA MET A 6 -5.41 2.66 14.58
C MET A 6 -6.95 2.59 14.58
N LYS A 7 -7.55 1.85 13.63
CA LYS A 7 -9.00 1.71 13.52
C LYS A 7 -9.57 0.91 14.70
N ASP A 8 -8.93 -0.20 15.03
CA ASP A 8 -9.34 -1.06 16.15
C ASP A 8 -9.23 -0.32 17.48
N TRP A 9 -8.21 0.53 17.65
CA TRP A 9 -8.08 1.40 18.82
C TRP A 9 -9.14 2.49 18.87
N LEU A 10 -9.45 3.14 17.73
CA LEU A 10 -10.51 4.14 17.66
C LEU A 10 -11.85 3.52 18.04
N ASP A 11 -12.20 2.37 17.47
CA ASP A 11 -13.45 1.66 17.76
C ASP A 11 -13.57 1.23 19.24
N SER A 12 -12.42 1.02 19.92
CA SER A 12 -12.38 0.75 21.37
C SER A 12 -12.53 1.99 22.26
N THR A 13 -12.36 3.19 21.70
CA THR A 13 -12.32 4.46 22.43
C THR A 13 -13.53 5.34 22.09
N PHE A 14 -13.95 6.19 23.03
CA PHE A 14 -15.04 7.17 22.79
C PHE A 14 -14.73 8.20 21.69
N LEU A 15 -13.48 8.26 21.24
CA LEU A 15 -12.95 9.23 20.30
C LEU A 15 -13.28 8.92 18.82
N ALA A 16 -13.81 7.72 18.51
CA ALA A 16 -14.22 7.30 17.16
C ALA A 16 -15.43 8.04 16.58
N GLY A 17 -16.08 8.92 17.34
CA GLY A 17 -17.20 9.72 16.84
C GLY A 17 -16.74 10.91 16.01
N GLU A 18 -17.10 12.11 16.45
CA GLU A 18 -16.88 13.35 15.70
C GLU A 18 -15.39 13.72 15.53
N ASN A 19 -14.51 13.24 16.42
CA ASN A 19 -13.09 13.57 16.41
C ASN A 19 -12.24 12.61 15.57
N GLN A 20 -12.85 11.59 14.95
CA GLN A 20 -12.11 10.54 14.26
C GLN A 20 -11.19 11.09 13.16
N SER A 21 -11.71 11.98 12.32
CA SER A 21 -10.93 12.57 11.22
C SER A 21 -9.78 13.45 11.69
N TYR A 22 -9.91 14.09 12.85
CA TYR A 22 -8.85 14.91 13.43
C TYR A 22 -7.73 14.03 13.99
N ILE A 23 -8.08 12.95 14.68
CA ILE A 23 -7.10 12.01 15.25
C ILE A 23 -6.37 11.25 14.14
N GLU A 24 -7.08 10.88 13.06
CA GLU A 24 -6.47 10.30 11.86
C GLU A 24 -5.39 11.22 11.27
N GLU A 25 -5.64 12.53 11.19
CA GLU A 25 -4.67 13.51 10.67
C GLU A 25 -3.42 13.60 11.56
N ILE A 26 -3.59 13.71 12.88
CA ILE A 26 -2.47 13.72 13.84
C ILE A 26 -1.68 12.41 13.74
N TYR A 27 -2.36 11.28 13.57
CA TYR A 27 -1.69 10.00 13.46
C TYR A 27 -0.87 9.89 12.16
N GLU A 28 -1.35 10.43 11.04
CA GLU A 28 -0.60 10.50 9.78
C GLU A 28 0.65 11.39 9.90
N ASP A 29 0.54 12.51 10.62
CA ASP A 29 1.68 13.38 10.92
C ASP A 29 2.70 12.64 11.79
N TYR A 30 2.25 11.87 12.80
CA TYR A 30 3.10 11.01 13.62
C TYR A 30 3.84 9.93 12.81
N LEU A 31 3.16 9.32 11.83
CA LEU A 31 3.79 8.35 10.92
C LEU A 31 4.84 8.99 10.00
N THR A 32 4.70 10.27 9.68
CA THR A 32 5.64 11.03 8.84
C THR A 32 6.84 11.51 9.64
N ASP A 33 6.60 12.15 10.77
CA ASP A 33 7.60 12.59 11.74
C ASP A 33 7.01 12.51 13.15
N PRO A 34 7.53 11.61 14.02
CA PRO A 34 7.07 11.51 15.39
C PRO A 34 7.18 12.83 16.17
N ASN A 35 8.12 13.73 15.84
CA ASN A 35 8.31 14.99 16.58
C ASN A 35 7.36 16.11 16.13
N SER A 36 6.57 15.90 15.07
CA SER A 36 5.62 16.89 14.56
C SER A 36 4.35 17.00 15.41
N VAL A 37 4.09 15.98 16.23
CA VAL A 37 2.93 15.87 17.11
C VAL A 37 3.29 16.11 18.58
N ASP A 38 2.29 16.54 19.33
CA ASP A 38 2.43 16.82 20.76
C ASP A 38 2.86 15.58 21.57
N GLU A 39 3.60 15.79 22.66
CA GLU A 39 4.11 14.74 23.55
C GLU A 39 3.00 13.78 24.00
N SER A 40 1.84 14.34 24.36
CA SER A 40 0.67 13.58 24.82
C SER A 40 0.18 12.58 23.77
N TRP A 41 0.15 12.99 22.50
CA TRP A 41 -0.26 12.12 21.39
C TRP A 41 0.80 11.07 21.06
N ARG A 42 2.10 11.42 21.14
CA ARG A 42 3.16 10.43 20.93
C ARG A 42 3.08 9.29 21.93
N GLU A 43 2.87 9.59 23.22
CA GLU A 43 2.76 8.55 24.25
C GLU A 43 1.62 7.58 23.97
N ILE A 44 0.48 8.11 23.49
CA ILE A 44 -0.68 7.30 23.10
C ILE A 44 -0.35 6.41 21.91
N PHE A 45 0.22 6.97 20.84
CA PHE A 45 0.52 6.22 19.62
C PHE A 45 1.65 5.21 19.80
N GLN A 46 2.59 5.43 20.72
CA GLN A 46 3.62 4.44 21.08
C GLN A 46 3.05 3.18 21.74
N GLN A 47 1.87 3.26 22.36
CA GLN A 47 1.20 2.11 22.97
C GLN A 47 0.43 1.27 21.94
N LEU A 48 0.25 1.76 20.71
CA LEU A 48 -0.45 1.02 19.68
C LEU A 48 0.39 -0.18 19.22
N PRO A 49 -0.25 -1.34 18.99
CA PRO A 49 0.44 -2.48 18.43
C PRO A 49 0.91 -2.13 17.01
N VAL A 50 2.23 -2.20 16.78
CA VAL A 50 2.81 -2.01 15.44
C VAL A 50 2.23 -3.09 14.53
N SER A 51 1.38 -2.68 13.58
CA SER A 51 0.83 -3.59 12.59
C SER A 51 1.96 -4.06 11.68
N GLN A 52 1.98 -5.36 11.34
CA GLN A 52 3.07 -5.98 10.56
C GLN A 52 3.11 -5.56 9.08
N GLY A 53 2.35 -4.53 8.70
CA GLY A 53 2.33 -3.95 7.36
C GLY A 53 2.50 -2.44 7.45
N ALA A 54 3.09 -1.84 6.42
CA ALA A 54 3.14 -0.38 6.32
C ALA A 54 1.70 0.15 6.36
N GLU A 55 1.37 0.91 7.40
CA GLU A 55 0.05 1.52 7.51
C GLU A 55 -0.14 2.53 6.38
N GLN A 56 -1.19 2.32 5.61
CA GLN A 56 -1.47 3.12 4.44
C GLN A 56 -2.17 4.40 4.87
N SER A 57 -1.63 5.57 4.49
CA SER A 57 -2.24 6.87 4.81
C SER A 57 -3.69 6.93 4.31
N HIS A 58 -4.61 7.25 5.22
CA HIS A 58 -6.03 7.34 4.93
C HIS A 58 -6.36 8.59 4.10
N SER A 59 -5.61 9.68 4.25
CA SER A 59 -5.71 10.90 3.43
C SER A 59 -5.57 10.61 1.94
N GLN A 60 -4.55 9.83 1.55
CA GLN A 60 -4.32 9.45 0.15
C GLN A 60 -5.51 8.66 -0.42
N THR A 61 -6.07 7.76 0.39
CA THR A 61 -7.25 6.96 0.02
C THR A 61 -8.49 7.86 -0.11
N ARG A 62 -8.71 8.79 0.82
CA ARG A 62 -9.82 9.76 0.80
C ARG A 62 -9.72 10.70 -0.40
N ASP A 63 -8.54 11.21 -0.69
CA ASP A 63 -8.29 12.08 -1.85
C ASP A 63 -8.48 11.35 -3.17
N TYR A 64 -8.06 10.09 -3.24
CA TYR A 64 -8.33 9.23 -4.38
C TYR A 64 -9.85 9.11 -4.63
N PHE A 65 -10.64 8.75 -3.60
CA PHE A 65 -12.10 8.66 -3.74
C PHE A 65 -12.77 10.02 -4.01
N ARG A 66 -12.24 11.11 -3.46
CA ARG A 66 -12.72 12.48 -3.73
C ARG A 66 -12.50 12.86 -5.20
N ARG A 67 -11.33 12.55 -5.78
CA ARG A 67 -11.04 12.77 -7.20
C ARG A 67 -11.95 11.90 -8.07
N LEU A 68 -12.13 10.63 -7.70
CA LEU A 68 -13.03 9.71 -8.37
C LEU A 68 -14.47 10.25 -8.43
N ALA A 69 -15.02 10.71 -7.31
CA ALA A 69 -16.36 11.26 -7.25
C ALA A 69 -16.53 12.50 -8.17
N LYS A 70 -15.47 13.30 -8.34
CA LYS A 70 -15.46 14.45 -9.25
C LYS A 70 -15.33 14.07 -10.73
N GLU A 71 -14.67 12.95 -11.04
CA GLU A 71 -14.38 12.50 -12.40
C GLU A 71 -15.43 11.51 -12.95
N SER A 72 -16.12 10.77 -12.07
CA SER A 72 -17.12 9.74 -12.37
C SER A 72 -18.33 10.23 -13.17
N THR A 73 -18.50 11.54 -13.37
CA THR A 73 -19.61 12.09 -14.17
C THR A 73 -19.44 11.84 -15.68
N ARG A 74 -18.28 11.39 -16.17
CA ARG A 74 -18.06 11.29 -17.63
C ARG A 74 -17.99 9.89 -18.23
N TYR A 75 -17.47 8.87 -17.55
CA TYR A 75 -17.45 7.50 -18.09
C TYR A 75 -17.34 6.45 -16.99
N HIS A 76 -18.02 5.31 -17.18
CA HIS A 76 -17.96 4.09 -16.37
C HIS A 76 -16.61 3.36 -16.51
N THR A 77 -15.48 4.06 -16.35
CA THR A 77 -14.17 3.39 -16.21
C THR A 77 -14.06 2.86 -14.79
N SER A 78 -13.75 1.57 -14.66
CA SER A 78 -13.30 1.00 -13.40
C SER A 78 -11.98 1.68 -13.02
N VAL A 79 -12.03 2.64 -12.10
CA VAL A 79 -10.84 3.38 -11.68
C VAL A 79 -10.00 2.48 -10.76
N SER A 80 -8.76 2.27 -11.18
CA SER A 80 -7.75 1.48 -10.49
C SER A 80 -6.88 2.41 -9.65
N ASP A 81 -6.49 1.97 -8.45
CA ASP A 81 -5.56 2.68 -7.56
C ASP A 81 -4.25 2.97 -8.32
N PRO A 82 -3.69 4.20 -8.29
CA PRO A 82 -2.39 4.50 -8.90
C PRO A 82 -1.26 3.52 -8.50
N ALA A 83 -1.28 3.02 -7.27
CA ALA A 83 -0.35 1.99 -6.82
C ALA A 83 -0.58 0.66 -7.57
N MET A 84 -1.83 0.31 -7.85
CA MET A 84 -2.20 -0.87 -8.63
C MET A 84 -1.84 -0.71 -10.12
N ASP A 85 -1.97 0.49 -10.68
CA ASP A 85 -1.54 0.80 -12.05
C ASP A 85 -0.02 0.64 -12.22
N SER A 86 0.76 1.11 -11.25
CA SER A 86 2.22 0.93 -11.28
C SER A 86 2.62 -0.56 -11.25
N LYS A 87 1.90 -1.38 -10.46
CA LYS A 87 2.08 -2.83 -10.43
C LYS A 87 1.69 -3.45 -11.77
N GLN A 88 0.62 -2.98 -12.41
CA GLN A 88 0.19 -3.49 -13.70
C GLN A 88 1.24 -3.24 -14.79
N VAL A 89 1.86 -2.05 -14.81
CA VAL A 89 2.99 -1.76 -15.71
C VAL A 89 4.17 -2.70 -15.43
N LYS A 90 4.50 -2.93 -14.15
CA LYS A 90 5.54 -3.88 -13.76
C LYS A 90 5.23 -5.32 -14.17
N VAL A 91 3.98 -5.75 -14.06
CA VAL A 91 3.52 -7.06 -14.54
C VAL A 91 3.70 -7.18 -16.05
N LEU A 92 3.36 -6.15 -16.83
CA LEU A 92 3.58 -6.16 -18.29
C LEU A 92 5.08 -6.21 -18.64
N GLN A 93 5.92 -5.47 -17.91
CA GLN A 93 7.38 -5.54 -18.05
C GLN A 93 7.89 -6.96 -17.77
N LEU A 94 7.42 -7.58 -16.69
CA LEU A 94 7.75 -8.94 -16.31
C LEU A 94 7.34 -9.95 -17.40
N ILE A 95 6.09 -9.88 -17.88
CA ILE A 95 5.59 -10.75 -18.95
C ILE A 95 6.48 -10.64 -20.19
N ASN A 96 6.84 -9.42 -20.60
CA ASN A 96 7.71 -9.21 -21.74
C ASN A 96 9.12 -9.77 -21.48
N ALA A 97 9.69 -9.54 -20.30
CA ALA A 97 11.00 -10.09 -19.94
C ALA A 97 11.02 -11.62 -20.00
N PHE A 98 9.97 -12.29 -19.49
CA PHE A 98 9.80 -13.74 -19.60
C PHE A 98 9.59 -14.22 -21.04
N ARG A 99 8.88 -13.47 -21.88
CA ARG A 99 8.74 -13.80 -23.31
C ARG A 99 10.07 -13.76 -24.04
N PHE A 100 10.90 -12.75 -23.77
CA PHE A 100 12.20 -12.61 -24.43
C PHE A 100 13.27 -13.54 -23.88
N ARG A 101 13.38 -13.69 -22.55
CA ARG A 101 14.49 -14.40 -21.90
C ARG A 101 14.08 -15.64 -21.11
N GLY A 102 12.80 -15.98 -21.02
CA GLY A 102 12.33 -17.13 -20.26
C GLY A 102 12.91 -18.47 -20.73
N HIS A 103 13.22 -18.59 -22.02
CA HIS A 103 13.88 -19.77 -22.59
C HIS A 103 15.27 -20.05 -21.98
N GLN A 104 15.95 -19.00 -21.48
CA GLN A 104 17.25 -19.12 -20.84
C GLN A 104 17.14 -19.78 -19.46
N ASN A 105 16.03 -19.52 -18.76
CA ASN A 105 15.71 -20.12 -17.46
C ASN A 105 14.88 -21.41 -17.56
N ALA A 106 14.54 -21.86 -18.78
CA ALA A 106 13.79 -23.09 -18.98
C ALA A 106 14.67 -24.33 -18.76
N ASN A 107 14.14 -25.34 -18.07
CA ASN A 107 14.81 -26.62 -17.87
C ASN A 107 14.67 -27.49 -19.13
N LEU A 108 15.58 -27.31 -20.08
CA LEU A 108 15.58 -27.99 -21.37
C LEU A 108 16.51 -29.22 -21.43
N ASP A 109 17.38 -29.38 -20.45
CA ASP A 109 18.39 -30.46 -20.44
C ASP A 109 17.91 -31.63 -19.56
N PRO A 110 17.53 -32.77 -20.16
CA PRO A 110 17.10 -33.95 -19.39
C PRO A 110 18.24 -34.61 -18.61
N LEU A 111 19.50 -34.32 -18.95
CA LEU A 111 20.68 -34.88 -18.28
C LEU A 111 21.23 -33.96 -17.18
N GLY A 112 20.77 -32.70 -17.11
CA GLY A 112 21.15 -31.75 -16.06
C GLY A 112 22.64 -31.37 -16.04
N LEU A 113 23.33 -31.48 -17.17
CA LEU A 113 24.75 -31.20 -17.30
C LEU A 113 25.02 -29.72 -17.63
N TRP A 114 24.02 -29.02 -18.19
CA TRP A 114 24.14 -27.61 -18.57
C TRP A 114 24.15 -26.68 -17.36
N LYS A 115 25.34 -26.17 -17.01
CA LYS A 115 25.51 -25.09 -16.02
C LYS A 115 25.37 -23.73 -16.73
N ARG A 116 24.20 -23.11 -16.61
CA ARG A 116 23.91 -21.78 -17.16
C ARG A 116 24.09 -20.71 -16.09
N GLU A 117 24.51 -19.51 -16.49
CA GLU A 117 24.51 -18.35 -15.59
C GLU A 117 23.08 -17.91 -15.27
N SER A 118 22.86 -17.45 -14.04
CA SER A 118 21.57 -16.94 -13.60
C SER A 118 21.28 -15.60 -14.29
N VAL A 119 20.30 -15.58 -15.18
CA VAL A 119 19.83 -14.36 -15.83
C VAL A 119 18.92 -13.60 -14.87
N GLN A 120 19.25 -12.35 -14.55
CA GLN A 120 18.37 -11.47 -13.78
C GLN A 120 17.21 -10.98 -14.66
N ILE A 121 15.98 -11.12 -14.15
CA ILE A 121 14.71 -10.71 -14.77
C ILE A 121 14.16 -9.49 -14.03
#